data_AF-A4J1V2-F1
#
_entry.id   AF-A4J1V2-F1
#
_cell.length_a   1.000
_cell.length_b   1.000
_cell.length_c   1.000
_cell.angle_alpha   90.00
_cell.angle_beta   90.00
_cell.angle_gamma   90.00
#
_symmetry.space_group_name_H-M   'P 1'
#
loop_
_entity.id
_entity.type
_entity.pdbx_description
1 polymer ?
#
loop_
_entity_poly.entity_id
_entity_poly.type
_entity_poly.pdbx_seq_one_letter_code
_entity_poly.pdbx_strand_id
1 'polypeptide(L)' 'MTKTLELIFVNVAGDKVTLRVNDPRDDLQEAEVRTVMDTVVAKNVFTSTGGSLTGVAGARLVTRDVAELNIL' A
#
# COMPACT_ATOMS: atom_id res chain seq x y z
N MET A 1 3.37 -18.71 0.93
CA MET A 1 2.56 -17.60 0.40
C MET A 1 2.97 -16.34 1.11
N THR A 2 3.50 -15.35 0.39
CA THR A 2 3.82 -14.03 0.95
C THR A 2 2.70 -13.06 0.61
N LYS A 3 2.12 -12.43 1.63
CA LYS A 3 1.10 -11.38 1.48
C LYS A 3 1.75 -10.01 1.62
N THR A 4 1.34 -9.06 0.79
CA THR A 4 1.79 -7.67 0.87
C THR A 4 0.58 -6.77 0.73
N LEU A 5 0.34 -5.92 1.73
CA LEU A 5 -0.64 -4.85 1.62
C LEU A 5 0.00 -3.65 0.94
N GLU A 6 -0.55 -3.26 -0.20
CA GLU A 6 -0.14 -2.06 -0.93
C GLU A 6 -1.14 -0.93 -0.68
N LEU A 7 -0.65 0.15 -0.07
CA LEU A 7 -1.38 1.38 0.21
C LEU A 7 -0.99 2.41 -0.86
N ILE A 8 -1.95 2.85 -1.67
CA ILE A 8 -1.70 3.72 -2.82
C ILE A 8 -2.22 5.12 -2.50
N PHE A 9 -1.33 6.09 -2.58
CA PHE A 9 -1.57 7.50 -2.33
C PHE A 9 -1.36 8.31 -3.60
N VAL A 10 -1.86 9.55 -3.59
CA VAL A 10 -1.55 10.59 -4.58
C VAL A 10 -0.67 11.64 -3.88
N ASN A 11 0.37 12.11 -4.55
CA ASN A 11 1.19 13.22 -4.06
C ASN A 11 0.75 14.58 -4.63
N VAL A 12 1.40 15.66 -4.21
CA VAL A 12 1.09 17.02 -4.71
C VAL A 12 1.29 17.17 -6.23
N ALA A 13 2.19 16.38 -6.84
CA ALA A 13 2.40 16.35 -8.28
C ALA A 13 1.34 15.54 -9.05
N GLY A 14 0.43 14.84 -8.36
CA GLY A 14 -0.59 13.98 -8.97
C GLY A 14 -0.12 12.55 -9.25
N ASP A 15 1.12 12.20 -8.89
CA ASP A 15 1.66 10.87 -9.09
C ASP A 15 1.18 9.89 -8.02
N LYS A 16 1.11 8.61 -8.39
CA LYS A 16 0.80 7.53 -7.45
C LYS A 16 2.03 7.10 -6.67
N VAL A 17 1.90 7.08 -5.35
CA VAL A 17 2.93 6.59 -4.43
C VAL A 17 2.41 5.36 -3.70
N THR A 18 3.14 4.25 -3.78
CA THR A 18 2.76 2.99 -3.12
C THR A 18 3.62 2.73 -1.89
N LEU A 19 3.01 2.70 -0.72
CA LEU A 19 3.60 2.15 0.50
C LEU A 19 3.27 0.67 0.59
N ARG A 20 4.26 -0.15 0.97
CA ARG A 20 4.11 -1.59 1.10
C ARG A 20 4.27 -2.01 2.55
N VAL A 21 3.31 -2.80 3.03
CA VAL A 21 3.39 -3.47 4.33
C VAL A 21 3.53 -4.96 4.04
N ASN A 22 4.72 -5.48 4.33
CA ASN A 22 4.99 -6.91 4.21
C ASN A 22 4.36 -7.65 5.38
N ASP A 23 3.86 -8.86 5.11
CA ASP A 23 3.23 -9.74 6.09
C ASP A 23 2.21 -8.99 6.97
N PRO A 24 1.19 -8.35 6.34
CA PRO A 24 0.17 -7.67 7.10
C PRO A 24 -0.60 -8.68 7.95
N ARG A 25 -1.27 -8.19 9.00
CA ARG A 25 -2.18 -9.01 9.80
C ARG A 25 -3.22 -9.69 8.92
N ASP A 26 -3.68 -10.87 9.33
CA ASP A 26 -4.68 -11.63 8.58
C ASP A 26 -6.11 -11.10 8.74
N ASP A 27 -6.39 -10.38 9.82
CA ASP A 27 -7.71 -9.86 10.19
C ASP A 27 -7.95 -8.40 9.74
N LEU A 28 -7.34 -8.00 8.62
CA LEU A 28 -7.49 -6.65 8.08
C LEU A 28 -8.94 -6.33 7.71
N GLN A 29 -9.46 -5.24 8.26
CA GLN A 29 -10.72 -4.66 7.82
C GLN A 29 -10.49 -3.43 6.94
N GLU A 30 -11.31 -3.27 5.90
CA GLU A 30 -11.21 -2.14 4.96
C GLU A 30 -11.30 -0.77 5.66
N ALA A 31 -12.15 -0.66 6.69
CA ALA A 31 -12.32 0.56 7.48
C ALA A 31 -11.05 0.94 8.27
N GLU A 32 -10.33 -0.05 8.79
CA GLU A 32 -9.08 0.16 9.51
C GLU A 32 -7.98 0.61 8.56
N VAL A 33 -7.86 -0.05 7.40
CA VAL A 33 -6.93 0.35 6.34
C VAL A 33 -7.19 1.80 5.92
N ARG A 34 -8.45 2.16 5.69
CA ARG A 34 -8.82 3.53 5.33
C ARG A 34 -8.41 4.54 6.42
N THR A 35 -8.72 4.24 7.68
CA THR A 35 -8.38 5.10 8.82
C THR A 35 -6.87 5.34 8.94
N VAL A 36 -6.06 4.29 8.73
CA VAL A 36 -4.60 4.39 8.73
C VAL A 36 -4.12 5.25 7.56
N MET A 37 -4.67 5.05 6.35
CA MET A 37 -4.31 5.86 5.19
C MET A 37 -4.66 7.34 5.37
N ASP A 38 -5.83 7.65 5.92
CA ASP A 38 -6.23 9.03 6.22
C ASP A 38 -5.30 9.65 7.27
N THR A 39 -4.87 8.87 8.28
CA THR A 39 -3.89 9.31 9.28
C THR A 39 -2.54 9.61 8.64
N VAL A 40 -2.08 8.78 7.70
CA VAL A 40 -0.82 8.98 6.97
C VAL A 40 -0.82 10.30 6.20
N VAL A 41 -1.92 10.62 5.51
CA VAL A 41 -2.09 11.89 4.79
C VAL A 41 -2.16 13.05 5.78
N ALA A 42 -2.97 12.94 6.84
CA ALA A 42 -3.17 14.00 7.83
C ALA A 42 -1.87 14.34 8.60
N LYS A 43 -1.05 13.34 8.90
CA LYS A 43 0.25 13.55 9.54
C LYS A 43 1.26 14.22 8.61
N ASN A 44 1.11 14.05 7.30
CA ASN A 44 1.98 14.64 6.28
C ASN A 44 3.48 14.44 6.56
N VAL A 45 3.84 13.28 7.14
CA VAL A 45 5.21 12.94 7.53
C VAL A 45 5.97 12.19 6.43
N PHE A 46 5.29 11.83 5.33
CA PHE A 46 5.88 11.12 4.22
C PHE A 46 6.07 12.05 3.02
N THR A 47 7.29 12.09 2.52
CA THR A 47 7.68 12.82 1.31
C THR A 47 7.99 11.85 0.18
N SER A 48 7.55 12.18 -1.02
CA SER A 48 7.90 11.48 -2.27
C SER A 48 8.66 12.41 -3.21
N THR A 49 9.17 11.89 -4.32
CA THR A 49 9.83 12.70 -5.36
C THR A 49 8.93 13.83 -5.88
N GLY A 50 7.63 13.59 -5.98
CA GLY A 50 6.62 14.59 -6.34
C GLY A 50 5.99 15.28 -5.12
N GLY A 51 6.69 15.35 -3.99
CA GLY A 51 6.29 16.04 -2.77
C GLY A 51 5.43 15.21 -1.80
N SER A 52 4.71 15.91 -0.92
CA SER A 52 3.87 15.33 0.13
C SER A 52 2.71 14.49 -0.41
N LEU A 53 2.25 13.53 0.39
CA LEU A 53 1.03 12.76 0.12
C LEU A 53 -0.20 13.64 0.39
N THR A 54 -1.09 13.78 -0.59
CA THR A 54 -2.27 14.66 -0.53
C THR A 54 -3.59 13.90 -0.47
N GLY A 55 -3.59 12.62 -0.82
CA GLY A 55 -4.82 11.84 -0.84
C GLY A 55 -4.61 10.33 -0.95
N VAL A 56 -5.71 9.62 -0.75
CA VAL A 56 -5.79 8.16 -0.87
C VAL A 56 -6.30 7.81 -2.26
N ALA A 57 -5.53 7.01 -3.00
CA ALA A 57 -5.93 6.48 -4.31
C ALA A 57 -6.57 5.09 -4.22
N GLY A 58 -6.22 4.30 -3.19
CA GLY A 58 -6.79 2.98 -2.93
C GLY A 58 -5.84 2.08 -2.18
N ALA A 59 -6.29 0.86 -1.86
CA ALA A 59 -5.46 -0.16 -1.25
C ALA A 59 -5.73 -1.52 -1.90
N ARG A 60 -4.75 -2.41 -1.89
CA ARG A 60 -4.91 -3.80 -2.36
C ARG A 60 -4.03 -4.76 -1.59
N LEU A 61 -4.56 -5.95 -1.32
CA LEU A 61 -3.79 -7.06 -0.77
C LEU A 61 -3.28 -7.92 -1.92
N VAL A 62 -1.97 -8.05 -2.04
CA VAL A 62 -1.31 -8.85 -3.07
C VAL A 62 -0.81 -10.14 -2.43
N THR A 63 -1.20 -11.28 -2.99
CA THR A 63 -0.66 -12.59 -2.61
C THR A 63 0.10 -13.16 -3.79
N ARG A 64 1.34 -13.59 -3.56
CA ARG A 64 2.15 -14.25 -4.59
C ARG A 64 2.23 -15.75 -4.31
N ASP A 65 1.83 -16.53 -5.30
CA ASP A 65 2.08 -17.95 -5.38
C ASP A 65 3.21 -18.18 -6.39
N VAL A 66 4.20 -19.00 -6.02
CA VAL A 66 5.34 -19.34 -6.87
C VAL A 66 5.42 -20.86 -6.90
N ALA A 67 5.22 -21.44 -8.07
CA ALA A 67 5.36 -22.86 -8.33
C ALA A 67 6.52 -23.09 -9.30
N GLU A 68 7.45 -23.97 -8.92
CA GLU A 68 8.49 -24.44 -9.83
C GLU A 68 7.93 -25.50 -10.76
N LEU A 69 8.23 -25.38 -12.05
CA LEU A 69 7.84 -26.39 -13.05
C LEU A 69 9.06 -27.23 -13.40
N ASN A 70 8.88 -28.56 -13.34
CA ASN A 70 9.91 -29.47 -13.82
C ASN A 70 9.90 -29.51 -15.35
N ILE A 71 11.00 -29.07 -15.96
CA ILE A 71 11.17 -28.96 -17.42
C ILE A 71 12.18 -29.98 -17.98
N LEU A 72 12.53 -31.00 -17.20
CA LEU A 72 13.45 -32.09 -17.56
C LEU A 72 12.84 -33.45 -17.29
#